data_AF-A0A317PT90-F1
#
_entry.id   AF-A0A317PT90-F1
#
_cell.length_a   1.000
_cell.length_b   1.000
_cell.length_c   1.000
_cell.angle_alpha   90.00
_cell.angle_beta   90.00
_cell.angle_gamma   90.00
#
_symmetry.space_group_name_H-M   'P 1'
#
loop_
_entity.id
_entity.type
_entity.pdbx_description
1 polymer ?
#
loop_
_entity_poly.entity_id
_entity_poly.type
_entity_poly.pdbx_seq_one_letter_code
_entity_poly.pdbx_strand_id
1 'polypeptide(L)'
;MTVMAMPDEQSRQAASRIMARSDTLALISQTPGQLTRVFLSPEHLRANQQVARWMEEAGMTTWQDATGNICGRYEGATEGASAVLLGSHLDTVRNAGRYDGMLGVLTAIEVVDWLNQQGKRLNQAIEVIGFSDEEGTRFGITLLGSRGITGTWPENWLECQDSEGITVAQAMVQAGLDPARIGMAARNQEDFTAYLELHIEQGPVLEQALLPLGVVTAINGAHRLRCCFTGQAGHAGTVPMAHRHDALAAAAAWIHQVEQVTLASGGDNVATVGTVNCLPGAVNVIPGSVELTLDIRSPSDASRDALLSQLLAQAETIASQRGLSFTHDTFYSIPATPCSPVLQAALSEAVASAQGKALSLPSGAGHDAIAVAERWPVGMLFVRCEKGISHHPAESITEADVAVAMKAWSQAVCSVAETSMPLARFNQADTQAAKAMVQACVAIPAWQEALVAGRPYSSFTALKKHAVELADCWQTAELNLALSAHPRIGERPTGKSEEAQLSRGEQAAVNTADQALAQALAKGNADYEERFGRVFLIRAKGLSGHEILQALQRRMASNPEQETLEALEQLRQITLLRLEGVFLP
;
A
#
# COMPACT_ATOMS: atom_id res chain seq x y z
N MET A 1 -31.02 3.63 0.69
CA MET A 1 -30.74 3.84 2.14
C MET A 1 -30.19 5.24 2.28
N THR A 2 -30.65 6.02 3.25
CA THR A 2 -30.04 7.33 3.56
C THR A 2 -28.60 7.09 3.98
N VAL A 3 -27.65 7.67 3.28
CA VAL A 3 -26.23 7.49 3.59
C VAL A 3 -25.96 8.11 4.96
N MET A 4 -25.45 7.31 5.89
CA MET A 4 -25.18 7.74 7.25
C MET A 4 -23.91 8.59 7.28
N ALA A 5 -24.05 9.88 7.55
CA ALA A 5 -22.95 10.85 7.60
C ALA A 5 -23.17 11.82 8.77
N MET A 6 -22.07 12.34 9.32
CA MET A 6 -22.14 13.38 10.34
C MET A 6 -22.75 14.66 9.74
N PRO A 7 -23.83 15.23 10.34
CA PRO A 7 -24.42 16.50 9.92
C PRO A 7 -23.44 17.67 10.06
N ASP A 8 -23.59 18.69 9.21
CA ASP A 8 -22.65 19.83 9.14
C ASP A 8 -22.34 20.50 10.49
N GLU A 9 -23.34 20.66 11.36
CA GLU A 9 -23.13 21.26 12.69
C GLU A 9 -22.30 20.35 13.60
N GLN A 10 -22.57 19.05 13.60
CA GLN A 10 -21.79 18.09 14.38
C GLN A 10 -20.37 17.96 13.81
N SER A 11 -20.21 18.03 12.49
CA SER A 11 -18.89 18.02 11.84
C SER A 11 -18.03 19.23 12.23
N ARG A 12 -18.62 20.43 12.34
CA ARG A 12 -17.92 21.61 12.86
C ARG A 12 -17.52 21.47 14.32
N GLN A 13 -18.42 20.93 15.16
CA GLN A 13 -18.13 20.71 16.57
C GLN A 13 -17.02 19.67 16.77
N ALA A 14 -17.05 18.57 16.00
CA ALA A 14 -15.99 17.57 15.98
C ALA A 14 -14.66 18.19 15.51
N ALA A 15 -14.67 19.00 14.46
CA ALA A 15 -13.48 19.70 13.99
C ALA A 15 -12.86 20.59 15.08
N SER A 16 -13.66 21.41 15.76
CA SER A 16 -13.19 22.24 16.87
C SER A 16 -12.56 21.41 18.01
N ARG A 17 -13.18 20.27 18.37
CA ARG A 17 -12.60 19.33 19.35
C ARG A 17 -11.29 18.71 18.88
N ILE A 18 -11.19 18.32 17.60
CA ILE A 18 -9.97 17.78 17.02
C ILE A 18 -8.84 18.80 17.11
N MET A 19 -9.07 20.05 16.68
CA MET A 19 -8.05 21.11 16.75
C MET A 19 -7.57 21.31 18.20
N ALA A 20 -8.49 21.38 19.16
CA ALA A 20 -8.13 21.54 20.58
C ALA A 20 -7.37 20.32 21.16
N ARG A 21 -7.71 19.10 20.72
CA ARG A 21 -7.00 17.87 21.11
C ARG A 21 -5.62 17.80 20.47
N SER A 22 -5.45 18.21 19.20
CA SER A 22 -4.14 18.36 18.55
C SER A 22 -3.25 19.33 19.32
N ASP A 23 -3.78 20.50 19.73
CA ASP A 23 -3.03 21.44 20.57
C ASP A 23 -2.64 20.83 21.92
N THR A 24 -3.53 20.04 22.53
CA THR A 24 -3.23 19.34 23.79
C THR A 24 -2.11 18.30 23.62
N LEU A 25 -2.15 17.50 22.54
CA LEU A 25 -1.11 16.53 22.24
C LEU A 25 0.22 17.19 21.90
N ALA A 26 0.21 18.36 21.24
CA ALA A 26 1.41 19.11 20.91
C ALA A 26 2.18 19.62 22.14
N LEU A 27 1.51 19.77 23.29
CA LEU A 27 2.15 20.12 24.57
C LEU A 27 2.89 18.94 25.21
N ILE A 28 2.67 17.71 24.74
CA ILE A 28 3.33 16.50 25.24
C ILE A 28 4.57 16.25 24.38
N SER A 29 5.66 16.97 24.69
CA SER A 29 6.92 16.87 23.96
C SER A 29 8.15 16.75 24.85
N GLN A 30 9.14 16.00 24.35
CA GLN A 30 10.48 15.85 24.92
C GLN A 30 11.26 17.17 24.92
N THR A 31 11.01 18.04 23.95
CA THR A 31 11.80 19.26 23.74
C THR A 31 10.94 20.48 24.02
N PRO A 32 11.26 21.28 25.06
CA PRO A 32 10.47 22.48 25.38
C PRO A 32 10.37 23.44 24.20
N GLY A 33 9.15 23.88 23.88
CA GLY A 33 8.88 24.83 22.80
C GLY A 33 8.90 24.22 21.39
N GLN A 34 9.09 22.90 21.27
CA GLN A 34 9.01 22.14 20.03
C GLN A 34 8.04 20.97 20.22
N LEU A 35 7.66 20.32 19.13
CA LEU A 35 6.97 19.03 19.18
C LEU A 35 7.93 17.94 18.76
N THR A 36 8.19 17.02 19.67
CA THR A 36 9.09 15.86 19.52
C THR A 36 8.60 14.80 20.48
N ARG A 37 8.14 13.68 19.92
CA ARG A 37 7.59 12.57 20.67
C ARG A 37 7.99 11.27 19.96
N VAL A 38 9.10 10.69 20.41
CA VAL A 38 9.66 9.49 19.76
C VAL A 38 9.20 8.20 20.41
N PHE A 39 9.31 7.08 19.69
CA PHE A 39 8.89 5.76 20.14
C PHE A 39 9.34 5.40 21.56
N LEU A 40 8.36 4.99 22.38
CA LEU A 40 8.50 4.58 23.79
C LEU A 40 9.23 5.58 24.69
N SER A 41 9.27 6.86 24.32
CA SER A 41 9.61 7.93 25.25
C SER A 41 8.52 8.10 26.32
N PRO A 42 8.83 8.67 27.50
CA PRO A 42 7.82 9.02 28.49
C PRO A 42 6.68 9.88 27.91
N GLU A 43 6.99 10.76 26.96
CA GLU A 43 6.05 11.64 26.27
C GLU A 43 5.16 10.87 25.30
N HIS A 44 5.70 9.88 24.59
CA HIS A 44 4.90 8.98 23.77
C HIS A 44 3.90 8.20 24.63
N LEU A 45 4.35 7.62 25.74
CA LEU A 45 3.48 6.91 26.67
C LEU A 45 2.39 7.81 27.28
N ARG A 46 2.73 9.06 27.63
CA ARG A 46 1.76 10.06 28.12
C ARG A 46 0.73 10.46 27.05
N ALA A 47 1.14 10.59 25.79
CA ALA A 47 0.22 10.84 24.70
C ALA A 47 -0.72 9.65 24.49
N ASN A 48 -0.19 8.43 24.48
CA ASN A 48 -0.99 7.20 24.38
C ASN A 48 -2.02 7.12 25.51
N GLN A 49 -1.64 7.43 26.76
CA GLN A 49 -2.58 7.50 27.90
C GLN A 49 -3.63 8.60 27.76
N GLN A 50 -3.31 9.74 27.16
CA GLN A 50 -4.29 10.81 26.90
C GLN A 50 -5.28 10.40 25.80
N VAL A 51 -4.79 9.77 24.75
CA VAL A 51 -5.61 9.24 23.65
C VAL A 51 -6.50 8.11 24.13
N ALA A 52 -5.98 7.19 24.96
CA ALA A 52 -6.76 6.12 25.59
C ALA A 52 -7.96 6.69 26.36
N ARG A 53 -7.76 7.74 27.17
CA ARG A 53 -8.86 8.40 27.88
C ARG A 53 -9.92 8.97 26.94
N TRP A 54 -9.51 9.60 25.85
CA TRP A 54 -10.48 10.10 24.85
C TRP A 54 -11.20 8.97 24.13
N MET A 55 -10.54 7.83 23.92
CA MET A 55 -11.19 6.63 23.38
C MET A 55 -12.23 6.06 24.37
N GLU A 56 -11.89 5.95 25.65
CA GLU A 56 -12.81 5.52 26.72
C GLU A 56 -14.01 6.47 26.83
N GLU A 57 -13.79 7.78 26.81
CA GLU A 57 -14.85 8.81 26.79
C GLU A 57 -15.79 8.68 25.59
N ALA A 58 -15.25 8.31 24.42
CA ALA A 58 -16.03 8.03 23.22
C ALA A 58 -16.79 6.68 23.27
N GLY A 59 -16.59 5.87 24.33
CA GLY A 59 -17.29 4.60 24.54
C GLY A 59 -16.56 3.36 24.04
N MET A 60 -15.23 3.43 23.86
CA MET A 60 -14.40 2.29 23.48
C MET A 60 -13.83 1.55 24.70
N THR A 61 -13.54 0.26 24.51
CA THR A 61 -12.66 -0.51 25.39
C THR A 61 -11.22 -0.36 24.89
N THR A 62 -10.30 0.06 25.75
CA THR A 62 -8.91 0.36 25.35
C THR A 62 -7.87 -0.58 25.92
N TRP A 63 -6.77 -0.79 25.19
CA TRP A 63 -5.58 -1.49 25.66
C TRP A 63 -4.33 -0.99 24.94
N GLN A 64 -3.16 -1.23 25.53
CA GLN A 64 -1.86 -1.09 24.86
C GLN A 64 -1.38 -2.49 24.45
N ASP A 65 -0.94 -2.67 23.20
CA ASP A 65 -0.43 -3.95 22.72
C ASP A 65 1.05 -4.20 23.08
N ALA A 66 1.60 -5.32 22.60
CA ALA A 66 2.97 -5.73 22.91
C ALA A 66 4.05 -4.89 22.21
N THR A 67 3.72 -4.11 21.19
CA THR A 67 4.65 -3.19 20.50
C THR A 67 4.50 -1.74 20.95
N GLY A 68 3.50 -1.45 21.79
CA GLY A 68 3.28 -0.12 22.36
C GLY A 68 2.20 0.69 21.66
N ASN A 69 1.50 0.12 20.66
CA ASN A 69 0.35 0.76 20.05
C ASN A 69 -0.73 0.98 21.10
N ILE A 70 -1.44 2.10 21.01
CA ILE A 70 -2.66 2.32 21.79
C ILE A 70 -3.88 1.99 20.94
N CYS A 71 -4.73 1.10 21.43
CA CYS A 71 -5.89 0.60 20.71
C CYS A 71 -7.17 0.89 21.49
N GLY A 72 -8.26 1.16 20.76
CA GLY A 72 -9.61 1.32 21.29
C GLY A 72 -10.61 0.59 20.40
N ARG A 73 -11.50 -0.21 20.99
CA ARG A 73 -12.51 -0.98 20.26
C ARG A 73 -13.92 -0.56 20.63
N TYR A 74 -14.71 -0.27 19.61
CA TYR A 74 -16.14 -0.04 19.68
C TYR A 74 -16.85 -1.19 18.99
N GLU A 75 -17.56 -2.02 19.77
CA GLU A 75 -18.18 -3.24 19.24
C GLU A 75 -19.20 -2.95 18.13
N GLY A 76 -19.37 -3.94 17.24
CA GLY A 76 -20.47 -3.94 16.28
C GLY A 76 -21.81 -4.26 16.96
N ALA A 77 -22.85 -4.42 16.15
CA ALA A 77 -24.16 -4.89 16.60
C ALA A 77 -24.09 -6.31 17.19
N THR A 78 -23.10 -7.08 16.78
CA THR A 78 -22.73 -8.37 17.35
C THR A 78 -21.34 -8.25 17.98
N GLU A 79 -21.22 -8.63 19.25
CA GLU A 79 -19.94 -8.68 19.97
C GLU A 79 -18.97 -9.62 19.27
N GLY A 80 -17.72 -9.18 19.11
CA GLY A 80 -16.67 -9.97 18.45
C GLY A 80 -16.78 -9.99 16.92
N ALA A 81 -17.62 -9.16 16.30
CA ALA A 81 -17.60 -8.96 14.86
C ALA A 81 -16.23 -8.46 14.39
N SER A 82 -15.82 -8.83 13.17
CA SER A 82 -14.65 -8.23 12.51
C SER A 82 -14.76 -6.70 12.50
N ALA A 83 -13.62 -6.02 12.57
CA ALA A 83 -13.57 -4.57 12.64
C ALA A 83 -13.11 -3.92 11.34
N VAL A 84 -13.58 -2.69 11.11
CA VAL A 84 -12.85 -1.73 10.28
C VAL A 84 -11.81 -1.07 11.18
N LEU A 85 -10.53 -1.24 10.85
CA LEU A 85 -9.43 -0.59 11.56
C LEU A 85 -9.30 0.85 11.06
N LEU A 86 -9.28 1.80 11.97
CA LEU A 86 -9.05 3.21 11.71
C LEU A 86 -7.80 3.63 12.45
N GLY A 87 -6.97 4.47 11.87
CA GLY A 87 -5.81 4.94 12.61
C GLY A 87 -5.12 6.13 12.02
N SER A 88 -3.97 6.37 12.65
CA SER A 88 -2.66 6.59 12.04
C SER A 88 -1.65 6.47 13.21
N HIS A 89 -0.58 7.25 13.25
CA HIS A 89 0.44 7.21 14.31
C HIS A 89 0.33 8.34 15.33
N LEU A 90 1.03 8.17 16.46
CA LEU A 90 1.15 9.18 17.50
C LEU A 90 2.60 9.61 17.76
N ASP A 91 3.63 8.91 17.29
CA ASP A 91 4.98 9.47 17.33
C ASP A 91 5.15 10.60 16.31
N THR A 92 6.21 11.38 16.45
CA THR A 92 6.52 12.51 15.57
C THR A 92 8.00 12.55 15.24
N VAL A 93 8.35 13.20 14.11
CA VAL A 93 9.71 13.73 13.93
C VAL A 93 10.12 14.74 15.00
N ARG A 94 11.40 15.14 14.96
CA ARG A 94 11.93 16.23 15.77
C ARG A 94 11.41 17.57 15.25
N ASN A 95 10.96 18.42 16.17
CA ASN A 95 10.38 19.73 15.88
C ASN A 95 9.25 19.67 14.82
N ALA A 96 8.33 18.73 15.00
CA ALA A 96 7.23 18.42 14.07
C ALA A 96 6.08 19.45 14.06
N GLY A 97 5.15 19.24 13.13
CA GLY A 97 3.82 19.83 13.12
C GLY A 97 2.83 19.11 14.05
N ARG A 98 1.61 19.66 14.18
CA ARG A 98 0.60 19.22 15.18
C ARG A 98 -0.42 18.21 14.65
N TYR A 99 -0.36 17.86 13.38
CA TYR A 99 -1.41 17.13 12.67
C TYR A 99 -0.91 15.84 12.03
N ASP A 100 0.36 15.76 11.67
CA ASP A 100 1.00 14.55 11.17
C ASP A 100 0.72 13.34 12.07
N GLY A 101 0.20 12.26 11.49
CA GLY A 101 -0.33 11.09 12.19
C GLY A 101 -1.55 11.34 13.07
N MET A 102 -1.42 12.15 14.12
CA MET A 102 -2.41 12.26 15.18
C MET A 102 -3.78 12.78 14.70
N LEU A 103 -3.85 13.49 13.57
CA LEU A 103 -5.11 13.86 12.94
C LEU A 103 -5.96 12.62 12.58
N GLY A 104 -5.34 11.56 12.06
CA GLY A 104 -6.03 10.32 11.71
C GLY A 104 -6.63 9.62 12.93
N VAL A 105 -5.85 9.55 14.02
CA VAL A 105 -6.31 8.97 15.29
C VAL A 105 -7.46 9.78 15.89
N LEU A 106 -7.33 11.11 15.94
CA LEU A 106 -8.35 11.99 16.53
C LEU A 106 -9.65 12.00 15.73
N THR A 107 -9.58 12.01 14.40
CA THR A 107 -10.78 11.95 13.54
C THR A 107 -11.50 10.61 13.67
N ALA A 108 -10.77 9.50 13.82
CA ALA A 108 -11.36 8.18 14.09
C ALA A 108 -12.10 8.14 15.44
N ILE A 109 -11.53 8.72 16.50
CA ILE A 109 -12.19 8.84 17.81
C ILE A 109 -13.49 9.64 17.70
N GLU A 110 -13.50 10.75 16.96
CA GLU A 110 -14.71 11.56 16.78
C GLU A 110 -15.82 10.86 15.99
N VAL A 111 -15.48 9.97 15.05
CA VAL A 111 -16.48 9.12 14.38
C VAL A 111 -17.13 8.18 15.41
N VAL A 112 -16.34 7.54 16.26
CA VAL A 112 -16.85 6.63 17.30
C VAL A 112 -17.67 7.38 18.34
N ASP A 113 -17.21 8.54 18.82
CA ASP A 113 -17.94 9.38 19.77
C ASP A 113 -19.33 9.75 19.23
N TRP A 114 -19.38 10.18 17.96
CA TRP A 114 -20.64 10.49 17.28
C TRP A 114 -21.59 9.29 17.17
N LEU A 115 -21.06 8.10 16.86
CA LEU A 115 -21.86 6.85 16.84
C LEU A 115 -22.39 6.51 18.23
N ASN A 116 -21.55 6.63 19.24
CA ASN A 116 -21.87 6.29 20.62
C ASN A 116 -22.92 7.24 21.22
N GLN A 117 -22.82 8.54 20.97
CA GLN A 117 -23.82 9.53 21.40
C GLN A 117 -25.21 9.26 20.82
N GLN A 118 -25.29 8.61 19.65
CA GLN A 118 -26.54 8.17 19.03
C GLN A 118 -26.99 6.78 19.48
N GLY A 119 -26.20 6.08 20.28
CA GLY A 119 -26.42 4.68 20.66
C GLY A 119 -26.37 3.73 19.46
N LYS A 120 -25.70 4.11 18.36
CA LYS A 120 -25.69 3.33 17.12
C LYS A 120 -24.49 2.38 17.06
N ARG A 121 -24.77 1.10 16.83
CA ARG A 121 -23.80 0.03 16.55
C ARG A 121 -23.92 -0.39 15.08
N LEU A 122 -22.80 -0.53 14.38
CA LEU A 122 -22.74 -0.93 12.95
C LEU A 122 -22.61 -2.44 12.82
N ASN A 123 -22.75 -3.00 11.62
CA ASN A 123 -22.57 -4.45 11.40
C ASN A 123 -21.19 -4.95 11.82
N GLN A 124 -20.15 -4.15 11.53
CA GLN A 124 -18.78 -4.41 11.93
C GLN A 124 -18.42 -3.55 13.15
N ALA A 125 -17.46 -4.03 13.94
CA ALA A 125 -16.85 -3.20 14.96
C ALA A 125 -16.00 -2.09 14.33
N ILE A 126 -15.69 -1.06 15.10
CA ILE A 126 -14.65 -0.08 14.75
C ILE A 126 -13.53 -0.25 15.76
N GLU A 127 -12.32 -0.45 15.26
CA GLU A 127 -11.12 -0.42 16.09
C GLU A 127 -10.30 0.78 15.69
N VAL A 128 -9.90 1.60 16.66
CA VAL A 128 -9.03 2.76 16.47
C VAL A 128 -7.66 2.43 17.02
N ILE A 129 -6.62 2.67 16.23
CA ILE A 129 -5.24 2.46 16.63
C ILE A 129 -4.42 3.75 16.48
N GLY A 130 -3.65 4.08 17.52
CA GLY A 130 -2.51 4.97 17.43
C GLY A 130 -1.25 4.12 17.31
N PHE A 131 -0.75 3.97 16.09
CA PHE A 131 0.46 3.23 15.81
C PHE A 131 1.68 3.89 16.44
N SER A 132 2.66 3.04 16.77
CA SER A 132 3.94 3.43 17.34
C SER A 132 5.06 3.38 16.31
N ASP A 133 5.90 4.43 16.28
CA ASP A 133 7.13 4.52 15.47
C ASP A 133 6.89 4.40 13.96
N GLU A 134 5.90 5.11 13.44
CA GLU A 134 5.76 5.27 11.98
C GLU A 134 6.97 6.03 11.43
N GLU A 135 7.38 7.11 12.11
CA GLU A 135 8.38 8.07 11.64
C GLU A 135 9.81 7.52 11.73
N GLY A 136 10.03 6.52 12.60
CA GLY A 136 11.33 5.90 12.83
C GLY A 136 12.39 6.84 13.40
N THR A 137 11.96 7.94 14.02
CA THR A 137 12.82 9.04 14.45
C THR A 137 13.85 8.62 15.50
N ARG A 138 13.55 7.59 16.30
CA ARG A 138 14.42 7.15 17.38
C ARG A 138 15.51 6.19 16.92
N PHE A 139 15.13 5.16 16.18
CA PHE A 139 15.99 4.00 15.89
C PHE A 139 16.42 3.89 14.42
N GLY A 140 15.96 4.80 13.55
CA GLY A 140 16.26 4.75 12.12
C GLY A 140 15.59 3.58 11.39
N ILE A 141 14.56 2.99 12.01
CA ILE A 141 13.68 1.95 11.48
C ILE A 141 12.25 2.45 11.63
N THR A 142 11.38 2.19 10.65
CA THR A 142 10.02 2.73 10.62
C THR A 142 8.97 1.62 10.73
N LEU A 143 7.73 2.01 11.03
CA LEU A 143 6.54 1.15 11.02
C LEU A 143 6.56 0.04 12.09
N LEU A 144 7.19 0.25 13.24
CA LEU A 144 7.31 -0.81 14.26
C LEU A 144 5.93 -1.28 14.73
N GLY A 145 5.06 -0.33 15.06
CA GLY A 145 3.71 -0.56 15.54
C GLY A 145 2.87 -1.37 14.54
N SER A 146 2.83 -0.93 13.28
CA SER A 146 2.05 -1.58 12.23
C SER A 146 2.65 -2.94 11.83
N ARG A 147 3.98 -3.11 11.83
CA ARG A 147 4.65 -4.41 11.65
C ARG A 147 4.38 -5.38 12.80
N GLY A 148 4.14 -4.85 14.00
CA GLY A 148 3.67 -5.62 15.15
C GLY A 148 2.33 -6.29 14.87
N ILE A 149 1.33 -5.53 14.42
CA ILE A 149 -0.01 -6.07 14.19
C ILE A 149 -0.09 -7.00 12.98
N THR A 150 0.75 -6.81 11.96
CA THR A 150 0.82 -7.72 10.81
C THR A 150 1.56 -9.01 11.14
N GLY A 151 2.37 -9.01 12.20
CA GLY A 151 3.26 -10.12 12.54
C GLY A 151 4.49 -10.19 11.65
N THR A 152 4.82 -9.12 10.92
CA THR A 152 5.97 -9.06 9.99
C THR A 152 7.17 -8.28 10.58
N TRP A 153 7.28 -8.27 11.92
CA TRP A 153 8.38 -7.64 12.66
C TRP A 153 9.73 -8.38 12.44
N PRO A 154 10.78 -7.71 11.92
CA PRO A 154 12.11 -8.30 11.76
C PRO A 154 12.84 -8.59 13.07
N GLU A 155 13.44 -9.77 13.20
CA GLU A 155 14.14 -10.20 14.42
C GLU A 155 15.28 -9.27 14.84
N ASN A 156 16.02 -8.72 13.88
CA ASN A 156 17.19 -7.87 14.13
C ASN A 156 16.83 -6.47 14.66
N TRP A 157 15.56 -6.05 14.62
CA TRP A 157 15.16 -4.72 15.10
C TRP A 157 15.34 -4.54 16.59
N LEU A 158 15.25 -5.61 17.38
CA LEU A 158 15.47 -5.55 18.83
C LEU A 158 16.86 -5.04 19.22
N GLU A 159 17.84 -5.22 18.34
CA GLU A 159 19.24 -4.83 18.52
C GLU A 159 19.54 -3.42 17.97
N CYS A 160 18.65 -2.83 17.18
CA CYS A 160 18.80 -1.47 16.67
C CYS A 160 18.89 -0.48 17.83
N GLN A 161 19.84 0.45 17.72
CA GLN A 161 20.17 1.43 18.77
C GLN A 161 19.76 2.83 18.37
N ASP A 162 19.31 3.61 19.35
CA ASP A 162 19.14 5.05 19.20
C ASP A 162 20.49 5.78 19.33
N SER A 163 20.47 7.10 19.19
CA SER A 163 21.67 7.94 19.28
C SER A 163 22.37 7.91 20.65
N GLU A 164 21.71 7.40 21.69
CA GLU A 164 22.25 7.26 23.05
C GLU A 164 22.75 5.84 23.33
N GLY A 165 22.65 4.93 22.35
CA GLY A 165 23.05 3.53 22.48
C GLY A 165 22.01 2.65 23.18
N ILE A 166 20.80 3.16 23.43
CA ILE A 166 19.70 2.35 23.97
C ILE A 166 19.15 1.50 22.82
N THR A 167 18.98 0.19 23.03
CA THR A 167 18.37 -0.68 22.03
C THR A 167 16.85 -0.61 22.06
N VAL A 168 16.18 -1.00 20.97
CA VAL A 168 14.71 -1.17 20.95
C VAL A 168 14.25 -2.06 22.10
N ALA A 169 14.92 -3.20 22.32
CA ALA A 169 14.59 -4.11 23.43
C ALA A 169 14.68 -3.41 24.80
N GLN A 170 15.70 -2.58 25.02
CA GLN A 170 15.85 -1.83 26.27
C GLN A 170 14.76 -0.77 26.42
N ALA A 171 14.41 -0.05 25.35
CA ALA A 171 13.33 0.94 25.37
C ALA A 171 11.97 0.29 25.67
N MET A 172 11.69 -0.89 25.12
CA MET A 172 10.52 -1.70 25.46
C MET A 172 10.46 -2.05 26.94
N VAL A 173 11.56 -2.57 27.50
CA VAL A 173 11.63 -2.89 28.94
C VAL A 173 11.42 -1.64 29.80
N GLN A 174 12.00 -0.50 29.42
CA GLN A 174 11.81 0.77 30.12
C GLN A 174 10.37 1.27 30.08
N ALA A 175 9.65 1.00 28.98
CA ALA A 175 8.23 1.28 28.83
C ALA A 175 7.30 0.26 29.52
N GLY A 176 7.85 -0.76 30.17
CA GLY A 176 7.08 -1.83 30.82
C GLY A 176 6.57 -2.91 29.86
N LEU A 177 7.11 -2.98 28.64
CA LEU A 177 6.84 -4.00 27.64
C LEU A 177 7.86 -5.13 27.71
N ASP A 178 7.49 -6.31 27.20
CA ASP A 178 8.36 -7.48 27.11
C ASP A 178 8.74 -7.73 25.64
N PRO A 179 10.03 -7.51 25.26
CA PRO A 179 10.51 -7.77 23.91
C PRO A 179 10.26 -9.20 23.41
N ALA A 180 10.22 -10.19 24.31
CA ALA A 180 9.95 -11.58 23.94
C ALA A 180 8.48 -11.83 23.55
N ARG A 181 7.59 -10.86 23.81
CA ARG A 181 6.14 -10.98 23.58
C ARG A 181 5.64 -10.16 22.39
N ILE A 182 6.51 -9.56 21.58
CA ILE A 182 6.12 -8.79 20.38
C ILE A 182 5.12 -9.55 19.50
N GLY A 183 5.34 -10.85 19.30
CA GLY A 183 4.45 -11.68 18.49
C GLY A 183 2.99 -11.73 18.97
N MET A 184 2.70 -11.33 20.21
CA MET A 184 1.33 -11.21 20.72
C MET A 184 0.57 -9.98 20.19
N ALA A 185 1.25 -8.99 19.61
CA ALA A 185 0.59 -7.87 18.94
C ALA A 185 -0.06 -8.30 17.61
N ALA A 186 0.41 -9.39 17.01
CA ALA A 186 -0.07 -9.88 15.72
C ALA A 186 -1.57 -10.23 15.79
N ARG A 187 -2.32 -9.75 14.78
CA ARG A 187 -3.77 -9.94 14.67
C ARG A 187 -4.13 -11.03 13.68
N ASN A 188 -5.28 -11.68 13.85
CA ASN A 188 -5.74 -12.71 12.92
C ASN A 188 -6.34 -12.07 11.66
N GLN A 189 -6.36 -12.80 10.54
CA GLN A 189 -6.82 -12.26 9.25
C GLN A 189 -8.27 -11.77 9.31
N GLU A 190 -9.08 -12.48 10.09
CA GLU A 190 -10.50 -12.23 10.32
C GLU A 190 -10.78 -11.09 11.32
N ASP A 191 -9.77 -10.58 12.03
CA ASP A 191 -9.96 -9.50 13.00
C ASP A 191 -10.35 -8.20 12.30
N PHE A 192 -9.79 -7.96 11.10
CA PHE A 192 -10.01 -6.76 10.31
C PHE A 192 -10.50 -7.07 8.91
N THR A 193 -11.34 -6.16 8.39
CA THR A 193 -11.93 -6.27 7.05
C THR A 193 -11.35 -5.23 6.10
N ALA A 194 -10.90 -4.11 6.66
CA ALA A 194 -10.28 -3.00 5.97
C ALA A 194 -9.52 -2.15 6.98
N TYR A 195 -8.54 -1.41 6.47
CA TYR A 195 -7.88 -0.33 7.18
C TYR A 195 -8.13 0.99 6.45
N LEU A 196 -8.57 2.00 7.19
CA LEU A 196 -8.75 3.35 6.67
C LEU A 196 -7.87 4.33 7.46
N GLU A 197 -7.05 5.09 6.74
CA GLU A 197 -6.17 6.10 7.33
C GLU A 197 -6.52 7.50 6.81
N LEU A 198 -6.82 8.41 7.73
CA LEU A 198 -6.96 9.83 7.40
C LEU A 198 -5.68 10.53 7.76
N HIS A 199 -5.13 11.31 6.84
CA HIS A 199 -3.84 11.95 7.02
C HIS A 199 -3.82 13.34 6.39
N ILE A 200 -2.86 14.20 6.76
CA ILE A 200 -2.58 15.39 5.97
C ILE A 200 -1.88 14.99 4.67
N GLU A 201 -2.05 15.78 3.60
CA GLU A 201 -1.45 15.48 2.29
C GLU A 201 0.08 15.46 2.31
N GLN A 202 0.69 16.31 3.15
CA GLN A 202 2.14 16.59 3.16
C GLN A 202 2.67 17.08 1.78
N GLY A 203 1.77 17.63 0.96
CA GLY A 203 2.03 18.13 -0.39
C GLY A 203 1.11 19.29 -0.75
N PRO A 204 1.37 19.98 -1.88
CA PRO A 204 0.62 21.18 -2.25
C PRO A 204 -0.53 20.92 -3.24
N VAL A 205 -0.82 19.67 -3.61
CA VAL A 205 -1.75 19.32 -4.70
C VAL A 205 -3.18 19.76 -4.36
N LEU A 206 -3.67 19.48 -3.15
CA LEU A 206 -5.01 19.87 -2.72
C LEU A 206 -5.15 21.38 -2.53
N GLU A 207 -4.10 22.04 -2.04
CA GLU A 207 -4.06 23.50 -1.96
C GLU A 207 -4.16 24.14 -3.35
N GLN A 208 -3.36 23.67 -4.31
CA GLN A 208 -3.39 24.13 -5.70
C GLN A 208 -4.72 23.82 -6.39
N ALA A 209 -5.34 22.68 -6.08
CA ALA A 209 -6.64 22.28 -6.60
C ALA A 209 -7.82 22.99 -5.92
N LEU A 210 -7.56 23.78 -4.86
CA LEU A 210 -8.56 24.42 -4.00
C LEU A 210 -9.58 23.43 -3.44
N LEU A 211 -9.10 22.26 -3.01
CA LEU A 211 -9.92 21.20 -2.44
C LEU A 211 -9.50 20.91 -1.00
N PRO A 212 -10.45 20.75 -0.06
CA PRO A 212 -10.13 20.29 1.28
C PRO A 212 -9.62 18.84 1.33
N LEU A 213 -10.14 17.96 0.47
CA LEU A 213 -9.90 16.51 0.54
C LEU A 213 -9.44 15.89 -0.77
N GLY A 214 -8.61 14.85 -0.66
CA GLY A 214 -8.16 13.98 -1.75
C GLY A 214 -8.18 12.50 -1.38
N VAL A 215 -8.52 11.64 -2.34
CA VAL A 215 -8.55 10.18 -2.15
C VAL A 215 -7.21 9.60 -2.62
N VAL A 216 -6.53 8.86 -1.74
CA VAL A 216 -5.22 8.31 -2.06
C VAL A 216 -5.35 7.10 -2.98
N THR A 217 -4.59 7.09 -4.07
CA THR A 217 -4.59 5.99 -5.06
C THR A 217 -3.62 4.87 -4.68
N ALA A 218 -2.43 5.25 -4.24
CA ALA A 218 -1.35 4.38 -3.81
C ALA A 218 -0.35 5.18 -2.98
N ILE A 219 0.45 4.47 -2.19
CA ILE A 219 1.66 5.00 -1.57
C ILE A 219 2.83 4.68 -2.50
N ASN A 220 3.63 5.70 -2.83
CA ASN A 220 4.69 5.55 -3.81
C ASN A 220 5.74 4.52 -3.38
N GLY A 221 6.06 3.62 -4.29
CA GLY A 221 7.27 2.80 -4.20
C GLY A 221 8.49 3.65 -4.47
N ALA A 222 9.66 3.19 -4.04
CA ALA A 222 10.90 3.95 -4.21
C ALA A 222 12.12 3.06 -4.46
N HIS A 223 13.04 3.56 -5.26
CA HIS A 223 14.43 3.12 -5.30
C HIS A 223 15.34 4.27 -4.91
N ARG A 224 16.35 3.98 -4.08
CA ARG A 224 17.48 4.90 -3.86
C ARG A 224 18.78 4.24 -4.24
N LEU A 225 19.54 4.94 -5.08
CA LEU A 225 20.79 4.47 -5.64
C LEU A 225 21.93 5.42 -5.25
N ARG A 226 23.11 4.85 -5.05
CA ARG A 226 24.36 5.57 -5.18
C ARG A 226 24.86 5.38 -6.61
N CYS A 227 25.31 6.44 -7.22
CA CYS A 227 25.78 6.49 -8.59
C CYS A 227 27.15 7.16 -8.62
N CYS A 228 28.04 6.70 -9.50
CA CYS A 228 29.39 7.25 -9.61
C CYS A 228 29.81 7.38 -11.07
N PHE A 229 30.24 8.58 -11.45
CA PHE A 229 30.99 8.79 -12.69
C PHE A 229 32.48 8.81 -12.35
N THR A 230 33.27 7.94 -12.98
CA THR A 230 34.73 7.93 -12.83
C THR A 230 35.40 8.35 -14.12
N GLY A 231 36.23 9.39 -14.02
CA GLY A 231 37.04 9.96 -15.08
C GLY A 231 38.50 10.05 -14.67
N GLN A 232 39.13 11.17 -14.99
CA GLN A 232 40.54 11.38 -14.69
C GLN A 232 40.79 12.79 -14.13
N ALA A 233 41.39 12.84 -12.94
CA ALA A 233 41.83 14.09 -12.37
C ALA A 233 42.98 14.71 -13.18
N GLY A 234 42.95 16.02 -13.37
CA GLY A 234 43.97 16.73 -14.14
C GLY A 234 44.00 18.22 -13.81
N HIS A 235 45.09 18.90 -14.13
CA HIS A 235 45.22 20.33 -13.85
C HIS A 235 44.38 21.16 -14.83
N ALA A 236 43.49 22.00 -14.29
CA ALA A 236 42.47 22.72 -15.06
C ALA A 236 43.05 23.71 -16.09
N GLY A 237 44.28 24.22 -15.88
CA GLY A 237 44.93 25.14 -16.80
C GLY A 237 45.78 24.48 -17.89
N THR A 238 46.15 23.21 -17.74
CA THR A 238 47.16 22.59 -18.63
C THR A 238 46.62 21.41 -19.42
N VAL A 239 45.54 20.76 -18.98
CA VAL A 239 44.88 19.71 -19.76
C VAL A 239 43.92 20.36 -20.78
N PRO A 240 44.18 20.24 -22.10
CA PRO A 240 43.31 20.80 -23.12
C PRO A 240 41.92 20.16 -23.10
N MET A 241 40.88 20.91 -23.50
CA MET A 241 39.49 20.46 -23.39
C MET A 241 39.22 19.11 -24.08
N ALA A 242 39.82 18.86 -25.24
CA ALA A 242 39.62 17.62 -26.01
C ALA A 242 40.20 16.37 -25.34
N HIS A 243 41.05 16.52 -24.30
CA HIS A 243 41.68 15.42 -23.58
C HIS A 243 41.10 15.22 -22.18
N ARG A 244 40.01 15.92 -21.83
CA ARG A 244 39.44 15.83 -20.48
C ARG A 244 38.50 14.64 -20.37
N HIS A 245 38.69 13.90 -19.29
CA HIS A 245 37.76 12.90 -18.77
C HIS A 245 37.09 13.47 -17.50
N ASP A 246 36.31 14.54 -17.69
CA ASP A 246 35.72 15.34 -16.61
C ASP A 246 34.44 14.69 -16.07
N ALA A 247 34.52 14.11 -14.86
CA ALA A 247 33.40 13.41 -14.23
C ALA A 247 32.26 14.36 -13.83
N LEU A 248 32.56 15.62 -13.46
CA LEU A 248 31.54 16.59 -13.05
C LEU A 248 30.75 17.10 -14.25
N ALA A 249 31.39 17.30 -15.39
CA ALA A 249 30.68 17.65 -16.62
C ALA A 249 29.70 16.54 -17.06
N ALA A 250 30.06 15.28 -16.84
CA ALA A 250 29.16 14.14 -17.10
C ALA A 250 28.00 14.07 -16.09
N ALA A 251 28.30 14.19 -14.79
CA ALA A 251 27.28 14.21 -13.76
C ALA A 251 26.28 15.37 -13.96
N ALA A 252 26.75 16.57 -14.30
CA ALA A 252 25.88 17.72 -14.58
C ALA A 252 24.97 17.47 -15.80
N ALA A 253 25.49 16.86 -16.87
CA ALA A 253 24.69 16.49 -18.02
C ALA A 253 23.60 15.46 -17.65
N TRP A 254 23.94 14.48 -16.82
CA TRP A 254 22.99 13.47 -16.38
C TRP A 254 21.94 14.03 -15.41
N ILE A 255 22.30 14.89 -14.46
CA ILE A 255 21.36 15.58 -13.55
C ILE A 255 20.29 16.33 -14.35
N HIS A 256 20.70 17.04 -15.40
CA HIS A 256 19.74 17.71 -16.28
C HIS A 256 18.83 16.71 -17.01
N GLN A 257 19.36 15.58 -17.47
CA GLN A 257 18.54 14.53 -18.09
C GLN A 257 17.56 13.90 -17.09
N VAL A 258 17.96 13.67 -15.83
CA VAL A 258 17.08 13.15 -14.77
C VAL A 258 15.83 14.02 -14.65
N GLU A 259 15.98 15.34 -14.57
CA GLU A 259 14.85 16.27 -14.52
C GLU A 259 14.01 16.22 -15.80
N GLN A 260 14.63 16.39 -16.97
CA GLN A 260 13.92 16.49 -18.25
C GLN A 260 13.16 15.22 -18.61
N VAL A 261 13.76 14.05 -18.42
CA VAL A 261 13.14 12.76 -18.71
C VAL A 261 12.00 12.48 -17.75
N THR A 262 12.17 12.79 -16.46
CA THR A 262 11.10 12.60 -15.47
C THR A 262 9.90 13.47 -15.81
N LEU A 263 10.11 14.75 -16.12
CA LEU A 263 9.06 15.66 -16.59
C LEU A 263 8.37 15.13 -17.86
N ALA A 264 9.16 14.63 -18.83
CA ALA A 264 8.62 14.10 -20.08
C ALA A 264 7.90 12.76 -19.92
N SER A 265 8.23 11.97 -18.89
CA SER A 265 7.55 10.71 -18.58
C SER A 265 6.10 10.92 -18.16
N GLY A 266 5.78 12.12 -17.66
CA GLY A 266 4.46 12.50 -17.19
C GLY A 266 3.99 11.67 -15.99
N GLY A 267 2.71 11.83 -15.64
CA GLY A 267 2.11 11.15 -14.50
C GLY A 267 2.73 11.59 -13.17
N ASP A 268 2.74 10.66 -12.21
CA ASP A 268 3.14 10.94 -10.83
C ASP A 268 4.58 10.46 -10.50
N ASN A 269 5.40 10.27 -11.53
CA ASN A 269 6.81 9.91 -11.33
C ASN A 269 7.60 11.11 -10.82
N VAL A 270 8.45 10.86 -9.81
CA VAL A 270 9.42 11.85 -9.33
C VAL A 270 10.80 11.21 -9.25
N ALA A 271 11.82 11.94 -9.66
CA ALA A 271 13.22 11.53 -9.53
C ALA A 271 14.06 12.72 -9.09
N THR A 272 14.90 12.53 -8.08
CA THR A 272 15.67 13.58 -7.46
C THR A 272 17.12 13.14 -7.29
N VAL A 273 18.05 14.00 -7.71
CA VAL A 273 19.46 13.88 -7.30
C VAL A 273 19.65 14.68 -6.02
N GLY A 274 19.72 13.96 -4.89
CA GLY A 274 19.70 14.59 -3.56
C GLY A 274 21.06 15.04 -3.05
N THR A 275 22.14 14.40 -3.50
CA THR A 275 23.52 14.68 -3.05
C THR A 275 24.49 14.61 -4.21
N VAL A 276 25.51 15.47 -4.20
CA VAL A 276 26.63 15.42 -5.15
C VAL A 276 27.93 15.62 -4.36
N ASN A 277 28.83 14.65 -4.44
CA ASN A 277 30.18 14.69 -3.88
C ASN A 277 31.19 14.68 -5.03
N CYS A 278 31.87 15.80 -5.24
CA CYS A 278 32.79 16.00 -6.35
C CYS A 278 34.24 15.90 -5.88
N LEU A 279 34.99 14.94 -6.40
CA LEU A 279 36.34 14.61 -5.93
C LEU A 279 37.41 14.99 -6.99
N PRO A 280 38.50 15.67 -6.59
CA PRO A 280 38.88 16.02 -5.21
C PRO A 280 38.25 17.31 -4.67
N GLY A 281 37.41 18.01 -5.45
CA GLY A 281 36.72 19.23 -4.98
C GLY A 281 37.59 20.48 -4.95
N ALA A 282 38.60 20.58 -5.83
CA ALA A 282 39.49 21.73 -5.92
C ALA A 282 39.24 22.56 -7.20
N VAL A 283 39.24 23.89 -7.06
CA VAL A 283 38.88 24.84 -8.14
C VAL A 283 39.75 24.72 -9.40
N ASN A 284 41.01 24.31 -9.24
CA ASN A 284 41.99 24.19 -10.32
C ASN A 284 42.24 22.74 -10.76
N VAL A 285 41.37 21.80 -10.40
CA VAL A 285 41.48 20.38 -10.74
C VAL A 285 40.22 19.92 -11.46
N ILE A 286 40.40 19.28 -12.62
CA ILE A 286 39.34 18.55 -13.32
C ILE A 286 38.89 17.40 -12.42
N PRO A 287 37.59 17.28 -12.10
CA PRO A 287 37.11 16.20 -11.25
C PRO A 287 37.31 14.81 -11.87
N GLY A 288 37.98 13.94 -11.12
CA GLY A 288 38.24 12.56 -11.52
C GLY A 288 37.17 11.58 -11.08
N SER A 289 36.35 11.95 -10.09
CA SER A 289 35.21 11.16 -9.64
C SER A 289 34.11 12.06 -9.13
N VAL A 290 32.85 11.70 -9.42
CA VAL A 290 31.67 12.32 -8.81
C VAL A 290 30.72 11.24 -8.35
N GLU A 291 30.46 11.23 -7.05
CA GLU A 291 29.47 10.36 -6.42
C GLU A 291 28.19 11.16 -6.22
N LEU A 292 27.05 10.58 -6.55
CA LEU A 292 25.76 11.20 -6.35
C LEU A 292 24.68 10.18 -5.99
N THR A 293 23.54 10.66 -5.50
CA THR A 293 22.38 9.81 -5.20
C THR A 293 21.25 10.04 -6.19
N LEU A 294 20.45 9.01 -6.43
CA LEU A 294 19.18 9.09 -7.16
C LEU A 294 18.07 8.51 -6.29
N ASP A 295 17.05 9.31 -5.94
CA ASP A 295 15.80 8.86 -5.31
C ASP A 295 14.69 8.94 -6.38
N ILE A 296 14.13 7.81 -6.77
CA ILE A 296 13.03 7.71 -7.73
C ILE A 296 11.82 7.11 -7.05
N ARG A 297 10.65 7.74 -7.22
CA ARG A 297 9.38 7.30 -6.64
C ARG A 297 8.25 7.31 -7.65
N SER A 298 7.31 6.38 -7.49
CA SER A 298 6.12 6.26 -8.35
C SER A 298 5.02 5.47 -7.64
N PRO A 299 3.73 5.71 -7.96
CA PRO A 299 2.65 4.83 -7.54
C PRO A 299 2.61 3.51 -8.32
N SER A 300 3.46 3.34 -9.33
CA SER A 300 3.55 2.13 -10.16
C SER A 300 5.00 1.66 -10.26
N ASP A 301 5.28 0.46 -9.76
CA ASP A 301 6.61 -0.16 -9.90
C ASP A 301 7.02 -0.28 -11.37
N ALA A 302 6.11 -0.66 -12.26
CA ALA A 302 6.39 -0.75 -13.68
C ALA A 302 6.80 0.61 -14.29
N SER A 303 6.13 1.69 -13.89
CA SER A 303 6.47 3.05 -14.37
C SER A 303 7.81 3.53 -13.80
N ARG A 304 8.04 3.30 -12.50
CA ARG A 304 9.31 3.60 -11.81
C ARG A 304 10.47 2.88 -12.49
N ASP A 305 10.35 1.58 -12.70
CA ASP A 305 11.44 0.73 -13.19
C ASP A 305 11.75 1.04 -14.66
N ALA A 306 10.74 1.41 -15.45
CA ALA A 306 10.94 1.92 -16.81
C ALA A 306 11.71 3.26 -16.81
N LEU A 307 11.31 4.22 -15.96
CA LEU A 307 12.01 5.49 -15.83
C LEU A 307 13.45 5.29 -15.32
N LEU A 308 13.65 4.46 -14.28
CA LEU A 308 14.98 4.13 -13.77
C LEU A 308 15.87 3.54 -14.87
N SER A 309 15.37 2.54 -15.62
CA SER A 309 16.10 1.91 -16.71
C SER A 309 16.51 2.92 -17.78
N GLN A 310 15.62 3.86 -18.13
CA GLN A 310 15.92 4.93 -19.07
C GLN A 310 17.01 5.87 -18.54
N LEU A 311 16.93 6.28 -17.28
CA LEU A 311 17.92 7.18 -16.66
C LEU A 311 19.30 6.53 -16.56
N LEU A 312 19.38 5.25 -16.21
CA LEU A 312 20.63 4.50 -16.14
C LEU A 312 21.27 4.33 -17.53
N ALA A 313 20.48 3.98 -18.55
CA ALA A 313 20.97 3.88 -19.93
C ALA A 313 21.52 5.22 -20.47
N GLN A 314 20.92 6.35 -20.06
CA GLN A 314 21.42 7.67 -20.40
C GLN A 314 22.75 7.99 -19.69
N ALA A 315 22.89 7.62 -18.41
CA ALA A 315 24.14 7.79 -17.68
C ALA A 315 25.29 7.02 -18.36
N GLU A 316 25.05 5.77 -18.75
CA GLU A 316 26.01 4.94 -19.48
C GLU A 316 26.38 5.55 -20.84
N THR A 317 25.39 6.07 -21.57
CA THR A 317 25.61 6.75 -22.85
C THR A 317 26.48 8.00 -22.67
N ILE A 318 26.20 8.83 -21.66
CA ILE A 318 26.99 10.03 -21.34
C ILE A 318 28.42 9.65 -20.96
N ALA A 319 28.60 8.61 -20.14
CA ALA A 319 29.91 8.13 -19.74
C ALA A 319 30.73 7.66 -20.95
N SER A 320 30.13 6.82 -21.80
CA SER A 320 30.77 6.29 -23.02
C SER A 320 31.20 7.40 -23.98
N GLN A 321 30.32 8.37 -24.26
CA GLN A 321 30.62 9.51 -25.14
C GLN A 321 31.77 10.40 -24.63
N ARG A 322 32.00 10.40 -23.32
CA ARG A 322 33.04 11.21 -22.66
C ARG A 322 34.27 10.41 -22.26
N GLY A 323 34.33 9.13 -22.61
CA GLY A 323 35.42 8.23 -22.23
C GLY A 323 35.55 8.05 -20.72
N LEU A 324 34.41 7.94 -20.02
CA LEU A 324 34.30 7.73 -18.57
C LEU A 324 33.70 6.35 -18.29
N SER A 325 33.70 5.94 -17.02
CA SER A 325 32.85 4.85 -16.54
C SER A 325 31.73 5.38 -15.66
N PHE A 326 30.61 4.65 -15.63
CA PHE A 326 29.49 4.87 -14.75
C PHE A 326 29.19 3.58 -13.98
N THR A 327 28.96 3.69 -12.68
CA THR A 327 28.52 2.58 -11.82
C THR A 327 27.38 3.03 -10.92
N HIS A 328 26.56 2.09 -10.47
CA HIS A 328 25.51 2.35 -9.51
C HIS A 328 25.27 1.15 -8.58
N ASP A 329 24.81 1.42 -7.36
CA ASP A 329 24.31 0.43 -6.40
C ASP A 329 22.98 0.88 -5.80
N THR A 330 21.98 0.01 -5.82
CA THR A 330 20.71 0.23 -5.13
C THR A 330 20.87 -0.15 -3.68
N PHE A 331 20.66 0.80 -2.77
CA PHE A 331 20.78 0.57 -1.33
C PHE A 331 19.43 0.61 -0.59
N TYR A 332 18.38 1.05 -1.26
CA TYR A 332 17.01 1.03 -0.75
C TYR A 332 16.03 0.73 -1.87
N SER A 333 15.06 -0.13 -1.58
CA SER A 333 14.01 -0.54 -2.51
C SER A 333 12.76 -0.87 -1.73
N ILE A 334 11.64 -0.28 -2.11
CA ILE A 334 10.32 -0.62 -1.60
C ILE A 334 9.31 -0.61 -2.75
N PRO A 335 8.42 -1.61 -2.87
CA PRO A 335 7.36 -1.61 -3.88
C PRO A 335 6.31 -0.54 -3.58
N ALA A 336 5.56 -0.13 -4.61
CA ALA A 336 4.40 0.73 -4.42
C ALA A 336 3.27 -0.03 -3.71
N THR A 337 2.53 0.66 -2.84
CA THR A 337 1.41 0.08 -2.11
C THR A 337 0.09 0.63 -2.65
N PRO A 338 -0.65 -0.11 -3.49
CA PRO A 338 -1.94 0.35 -4.02
C PRO A 338 -3.01 0.37 -2.92
N CYS A 339 -3.83 1.43 -2.89
CA CYS A 339 -5.06 1.42 -2.09
C CYS A 339 -6.12 0.55 -2.76
N SER A 340 -6.97 -0.11 -1.98
CA SER A 340 -8.06 -0.97 -2.49
C SER A 340 -9.02 -0.15 -3.36
N PRO A 341 -9.32 -0.60 -4.61
CA PRO A 341 -10.29 0.09 -5.47
C PRO A 341 -11.68 0.24 -4.85
N VAL A 342 -12.09 -0.72 -4.02
CA VAL A 342 -13.39 -0.68 -3.32
C VAL A 342 -13.40 0.42 -2.27
N LEU A 343 -12.32 0.55 -1.48
CA LEU A 343 -12.20 1.59 -0.47
C LEU A 343 -12.01 2.98 -1.10
N GLN A 344 -11.24 3.08 -2.19
CA GLN A 344 -11.13 4.30 -2.99
C GLN A 344 -12.49 4.76 -3.53
N ALA A 345 -13.34 3.84 -4.00
CA ALA A 345 -14.69 4.18 -4.47
C ALA A 345 -15.58 4.70 -3.33
N ALA A 346 -15.58 4.05 -2.16
CA ALA A 346 -16.34 4.49 -1.00
C ALA A 346 -15.89 5.89 -0.51
N LEU A 347 -14.57 6.12 -0.46
CA LEU A 347 -13.99 7.42 -0.13
C LEU A 347 -14.34 8.47 -1.18
N SER A 348 -14.27 8.13 -2.47
CA SER A 348 -14.60 9.05 -3.56
C SER A 348 -16.06 9.50 -3.53
N GLU A 349 -16.99 8.57 -3.26
CA GLU A 349 -18.41 8.90 -3.09
C GLU A 349 -18.62 9.84 -1.89
N ALA A 350 -17.97 9.55 -0.77
CA ALA A 350 -18.07 10.36 0.43
C ALA A 350 -17.47 11.77 0.26
N VAL A 351 -16.32 11.87 -0.39
CA VAL A 351 -15.67 13.15 -0.71
C VAL A 351 -16.54 13.95 -1.69
N ALA A 352 -17.02 13.33 -2.77
CA ALA A 352 -17.89 14.01 -3.73
C ALA A 352 -19.18 14.53 -3.08
N SER A 353 -19.76 13.78 -2.13
CA SER A 353 -20.90 14.21 -1.32
C SER A 353 -20.59 15.43 -0.43
N ALA A 354 -19.39 15.48 0.16
CA ALA A 354 -19.02 16.54 1.10
C ALA A 354 -18.52 17.84 0.44
N GLN A 355 -17.77 17.76 -0.66
CA GLN A 355 -17.12 18.93 -1.31
C GLN A 355 -17.43 19.08 -2.81
N GLY A 356 -18.29 18.22 -3.38
CA GLY A 356 -18.78 18.31 -4.77
C GLY A 356 -17.95 17.60 -5.84
N LYS A 357 -16.66 17.34 -5.59
CA LYS A 357 -15.79 16.52 -6.47
C LYS A 357 -14.75 15.75 -5.67
N ALA A 358 -14.42 14.55 -6.13
CA ALA A 358 -13.30 13.76 -5.62
C ALA A 358 -12.08 13.95 -6.53
N LEU A 359 -10.96 14.35 -5.94
CA LEU A 359 -9.65 14.31 -6.58
C LEU A 359 -8.91 13.09 -6.05
N SER A 360 -8.27 12.34 -6.95
CA SER A 360 -7.42 11.22 -6.61
C SER A 360 -5.96 11.57 -6.84
N LEU A 361 -5.08 11.18 -5.93
CA LEU A 361 -3.65 11.47 -5.96
C LEU A 361 -2.86 10.38 -5.21
N PRO A 362 -1.60 10.10 -5.54
CA PRO A 362 -0.79 9.20 -4.74
C PRO A 362 -0.19 9.89 -3.51
N SER A 363 0.20 9.11 -2.49
CA SER A 363 1.05 9.58 -1.41
C SER A 363 2.53 9.50 -1.81
N GLY A 364 3.25 10.61 -1.62
CA GLY A 364 4.71 10.65 -1.77
C GLY A 364 5.50 10.19 -0.53
N ALA A 365 4.82 10.07 0.61
CA ALA A 365 5.38 9.74 1.92
C ALA A 365 5.02 8.32 2.36
N GLY A 366 5.79 7.76 3.30
CA GLY A 366 5.45 6.50 3.95
C GLY A 366 4.30 6.69 4.93
N HIS A 367 3.55 5.61 5.19
CA HIS A 367 2.50 5.55 6.21
C HIS A 367 2.40 4.13 6.75
N ASP A 368 1.75 3.94 7.91
CA ASP A 368 1.43 2.63 8.46
C ASP A 368 0.66 1.73 7.49
N ALA A 369 -0.18 2.33 6.63
CA ALA A 369 -0.85 1.64 5.53
C ALA A 369 0.07 0.77 4.67
N ILE A 370 1.37 1.09 4.54
CA ILE A 370 2.35 0.24 3.83
C ILE A 370 2.42 -1.15 4.45
N ALA A 371 2.59 -1.22 5.77
CA ALA A 371 2.69 -2.49 6.48
C ALA A 371 1.32 -3.18 6.51
N VAL A 372 0.25 -2.45 6.83
CA VAL A 372 -1.11 -3.02 6.96
C VAL A 372 -1.61 -3.62 5.63
N ALA A 373 -1.23 -3.05 4.49
CA ALA A 373 -1.58 -3.54 3.15
C ALA A 373 -1.03 -4.93 2.80
N GLU A 374 -0.05 -5.43 3.56
CA GLU A 374 0.44 -6.81 3.41
C GLU A 374 -0.63 -7.84 3.77
N ARG A 375 -1.66 -7.42 4.51
CA ARG A 375 -2.67 -8.32 5.09
C ARG A 375 -4.10 -7.89 4.85
N TRP A 376 -4.40 -6.61 4.87
CA TRP A 376 -5.78 -6.11 4.73
C TRP A 376 -5.87 -5.03 3.66
N PRO A 377 -7.04 -4.89 2.99
CA PRO A 377 -7.23 -3.80 2.06
C PRO A 377 -7.13 -2.45 2.78
N VAL A 378 -6.36 -1.52 2.21
CA VAL A 378 -6.15 -0.18 2.76
C VAL A 378 -6.81 0.88 1.90
N GLY A 379 -7.32 1.94 2.51
CA GLY A 379 -7.76 3.16 1.83
C GLY A 379 -7.34 4.37 2.62
N MET A 380 -6.94 5.45 1.96
CA MET A 380 -6.55 6.67 2.68
C MET A 380 -7.24 7.92 2.14
N LEU A 381 -7.46 8.87 3.06
CA LEU A 381 -8.03 10.17 2.79
C LEU A 381 -7.06 11.26 3.21
N PHE A 382 -6.71 12.14 2.29
CA PHE A 382 -5.89 13.31 2.57
C PHE A 382 -6.72 14.54 2.89
N VAL A 383 -6.24 15.31 3.86
CA VAL A 383 -6.67 16.66 4.19
C VAL A 383 -5.60 17.65 3.71
N ARG A 384 -6.04 18.72 3.06
CA ARG A 384 -5.19 19.82 2.60
C ARG A 384 -4.32 20.38 3.73
N CYS A 385 -3.03 20.59 3.43
CA CYS A 385 -2.09 21.27 4.32
C CYS A 385 -1.56 22.56 3.66
N GLU A 386 -1.39 23.64 4.44
CA GLU A 386 -0.91 24.93 3.95
C GLU A 386 0.48 24.79 3.32
N LYS A 387 0.61 25.19 2.04
CA LYS A 387 1.84 25.09 1.21
C LYS A 387 2.43 23.69 1.11
N GLY A 388 1.70 22.65 1.52
CA GLY A 388 2.23 21.30 1.65
C GLY A 388 3.34 21.15 2.69
N ILE A 389 3.45 22.05 3.66
CA ILE A 389 4.48 21.99 4.69
C ILE A 389 4.15 20.83 5.65
N SER A 390 5.11 19.93 5.86
CA SER A 390 5.06 18.84 6.83
C SER A 390 6.42 18.67 7.52
N HIS A 391 6.49 17.88 8.59
CA HIS A 391 7.72 17.65 9.38
C HIS A 391 8.35 18.97 9.88
N HIS A 392 7.51 19.96 10.11
CA HIS A 392 7.93 21.33 10.43
C HIS A 392 6.85 22.02 11.29
N PRO A 393 7.22 22.90 12.25
CA PRO A 393 6.24 23.53 13.14
C PRO A 393 5.24 24.49 12.48
N ALA A 394 5.45 24.78 11.19
CA ALA A 394 4.57 25.63 10.38
C ALA A 394 3.51 24.82 9.61
N GLU A 395 3.49 23.49 9.77
CA GLU A 395 2.39 22.64 9.33
C GLU A 395 1.05 23.18 9.87
N SER A 396 0.08 23.30 8.98
CA SER A 396 -1.14 24.05 9.24
C SER A 396 -2.29 23.48 8.42
N ILE A 397 -3.36 23.15 9.12
CA ILE A 397 -4.67 22.80 8.55
C ILE A 397 -5.71 23.77 9.10
N THR A 398 -6.86 23.89 8.44
CA THR A 398 -7.96 24.74 8.91
C THR A 398 -9.07 23.91 9.55
N GLU A 399 -9.73 24.47 10.57
CA GLU A 399 -10.91 23.84 11.18
C GLU A 399 -12.01 23.58 10.14
N ALA A 400 -12.14 24.45 9.13
CA ALA A 400 -13.09 24.27 8.03
C ALA A 400 -12.77 23.03 7.18
N ASP A 401 -11.48 22.79 6.87
CA ASP A 401 -11.06 21.60 6.14
C ASP A 401 -11.32 20.33 6.97
N VAL A 402 -11.05 20.37 8.28
CA VAL A 402 -11.35 19.25 9.20
C VAL A 402 -12.86 19.00 9.29
N ALA A 403 -13.71 20.02 9.26
CA ALA A 403 -15.16 19.83 9.27
C ALA A 403 -15.67 19.15 7.99
N VAL A 404 -15.11 19.50 6.82
CA VAL A 404 -15.40 18.80 5.56
C VAL A 404 -14.87 17.36 5.63
N ALA A 405 -13.68 17.16 6.19
CA ALA A 405 -13.10 15.84 6.43
C ALA A 405 -14.01 14.98 7.28
N MET A 406 -14.51 15.45 8.43
CA MET A 406 -15.37 14.68 9.33
C MET A 406 -16.68 14.24 8.67
N LYS A 407 -17.26 15.08 7.80
CA LYS A 407 -18.46 14.73 7.03
C LYS A 407 -18.18 13.57 6.05
N ALA A 408 -17.13 13.69 5.24
CA ALA A 408 -16.75 12.63 4.29
C ALA A 408 -16.27 11.36 5.01
N TRP A 409 -15.45 11.52 6.06
CA TRP A 409 -14.84 10.42 6.80
C TRP A 409 -15.88 9.57 7.52
N SER A 410 -16.79 10.20 8.26
CA SER A 410 -17.90 9.48 8.92
C SER A 410 -18.77 8.73 7.92
N GLN A 411 -19.05 9.32 6.75
CA GLN A 411 -19.79 8.67 5.66
C GLN A 411 -19.05 7.44 5.13
N ALA A 412 -17.76 7.56 4.80
CA ALA A 412 -16.96 6.47 4.27
C ALA A 412 -16.82 5.33 5.30
N VAL A 413 -16.47 5.65 6.55
CA VAL A 413 -16.35 4.67 7.64
C VAL A 413 -17.66 3.93 7.84
N CYS A 414 -18.80 4.64 7.94
CA CYS A 414 -20.10 3.99 8.11
C CYS A 414 -20.46 3.11 6.91
N SER A 415 -20.19 3.56 5.68
CA SER A 415 -20.45 2.77 4.48
C SER A 415 -19.63 1.48 4.48
N VAL A 416 -18.34 1.55 4.79
CA VAL A 416 -17.45 0.39 4.83
C VAL A 416 -17.86 -0.57 5.96
N ALA A 417 -18.13 -0.06 7.16
CA ALA A 417 -18.50 -0.87 8.33
C ALA A 417 -19.93 -1.47 8.24
N GLU A 418 -20.86 -0.83 7.54
CA GLU A 418 -22.21 -1.37 7.30
C GLU A 418 -22.24 -2.38 6.14
N THR A 419 -21.26 -2.33 5.24
CA THR A 419 -21.18 -3.30 4.14
C THR A 419 -21.01 -4.71 4.73
N SER A 420 -21.98 -5.59 4.47
CA SER A 420 -21.88 -6.97 4.92
C SER A 420 -20.66 -7.63 4.29
N MET A 421 -19.79 -8.21 5.13
CA MET A 421 -18.64 -9.00 4.68
C MET A 421 -19.05 -9.94 3.55
N PRO A 422 -18.27 -10.05 2.47
CA PRO A 422 -18.63 -10.92 1.34
C PRO A 422 -19.05 -12.32 1.78
N LEU A 423 -18.39 -12.89 2.80
CA LEU A 423 -18.76 -14.19 3.37
C LEU A 423 -20.11 -14.16 4.10
N ALA A 424 -20.37 -13.14 4.92
CA ALA A 424 -21.66 -12.99 5.61
C ALA A 424 -22.80 -12.79 4.60
N ARG A 425 -22.58 -11.96 3.57
CA ARG A 425 -23.52 -11.78 2.46
C ARG A 425 -23.76 -13.09 1.72
N PHE A 426 -22.70 -13.86 1.44
CA PHE A 426 -22.84 -15.17 0.81
C PHE A 426 -23.59 -16.16 1.71
N ASN A 427 -23.32 -16.18 3.01
CA ASN A 427 -24.02 -17.03 3.98
C ASN A 427 -25.52 -16.73 4.08
N GLN A 428 -25.91 -15.46 3.95
CA GLN A 428 -27.29 -15.00 4.11
C GLN A 428 -28.06 -14.90 2.78
N ALA A 429 -27.36 -14.88 1.64
CA ALA A 429 -27.96 -14.77 0.32
C ALA A 429 -28.80 -16.02 -0.02
N ASP A 430 -29.90 -15.81 -0.75
CA ASP A 430 -30.60 -16.90 -1.41
C ASP A 430 -29.66 -17.66 -2.38
N THR A 431 -30.04 -18.87 -2.77
CA THR A 431 -29.22 -19.76 -3.60
C THR A 431 -28.80 -19.12 -4.93
N GLN A 432 -29.59 -18.21 -5.50
CA GLN A 432 -29.30 -17.60 -6.79
C GLN A 432 -28.29 -16.45 -6.66
N ALA A 433 -28.51 -15.53 -5.73
CA ALA A 433 -27.62 -14.41 -5.45
C ALA A 433 -26.24 -14.90 -4.99
N ALA A 434 -26.23 -15.93 -4.18
CA ALA A 434 -25.08 -16.72 -3.80
C ALA A 434 -24.25 -17.27 -4.95
N LYS A 435 -24.90 -17.99 -5.87
CA LYS A 435 -24.25 -18.63 -7.00
C LYS A 435 -23.62 -17.56 -7.89
N ALA A 436 -24.28 -16.42 -8.07
CA ALA A 436 -23.75 -15.29 -8.83
C ALA A 436 -22.42 -14.77 -8.26
N MET A 437 -22.24 -14.77 -6.93
CA MET A 437 -20.98 -14.30 -6.31
C MET A 437 -19.77 -15.17 -6.65
N VAL A 438 -19.96 -16.48 -6.84
CA VAL A 438 -18.87 -17.43 -7.12
C VAL A 438 -18.83 -17.89 -8.57
N GLN A 439 -19.75 -17.40 -9.40
CA GLN A 439 -19.92 -17.84 -10.78
C GLN A 439 -18.67 -17.55 -11.63
N ALA A 440 -18.03 -16.40 -11.39
CA ALA A 440 -16.84 -15.98 -12.12
C ALA A 440 -15.55 -16.72 -11.67
N CYS A 441 -15.59 -17.47 -10.56
CA CYS A 441 -14.42 -18.21 -10.07
C CYS A 441 -14.05 -19.35 -11.03
N VAL A 442 -15.04 -20.13 -11.47
CA VAL A 442 -14.86 -21.24 -12.40
C VAL A 442 -16.18 -21.60 -13.08
N ALA A 443 -16.15 -21.96 -14.35
CA ALA A 443 -17.33 -22.37 -15.11
C ALA A 443 -17.72 -23.85 -14.90
N ILE A 444 -17.73 -24.33 -13.64
CA ILE A 444 -18.18 -25.67 -13.26
C ILE A 444 -19.41 -25.54 -12.35
N PRO A 445 -20.64 -25.67 -12.88
CA PRO A 445 -21.87 -25.47 -12.10
C PRO A 445 -22.01 -26.38 -10.88
N ALA A 446 -21.57 -27.64 -10.99
CA ALA A 446 -21.64 -28.60 -9.88
C ALA A 446 -20.79 -28.16 -8.68
N TRP A 447 -19.60 -27.59 -8.93
CA TRP A 447 -18.75 -27.04 -7.88
C TRP A 447 -19.39 -25.81 -7.24
N GLN A 448 -19.94 -24.90 -8.06
CA GLN A 448 -20.63 -23.70 -7.56
C GLN A 448 -21.82 -24.09 -6.67
N GLU A 449 -22.62 -25.06 -7.10
CA GLU A 449 -23.80 -25.54 -6.37
C GLU A 449 -23.42 -26.24 -5.06
N ALA A 450 -22.39 -27.08 -5.06
CA ALA A 450 -21.91 -27.74 -3.86
C ALA A 450 -21.32 -26.73 -2.84
N LEU A 451 -20.57 -25.74 -3.33
CA LEU A 451 -20.03 -24.68 -2.46
C LEU A 451 -21.15 -23.81 -1.88
N VAL A 452 -22.19 -23.49 -2.66
CA VAL A 452 -23.38 -22.76 -2.20
C VAL A 452 -24.20 -23.58 -1.19
N ALA A 453 -24.31 -24.90 -1.40
CA ALA A 453 -25.03 -25.80 -0.51
C ALA A 453 -24.31 -26.03 0.84
N GLY A 454 -22.98 -25.91 0.89
CA GLY A 454 -22.18 -26.08 2.11
C GLY A 454 -22.28 -24.96 3.14
N ARG A 455 -23.13 -23.95 2.90
CA ARG A 455 -23.36 -22.84 3.81
C ARG A 455 -24.20 -23.21 5.04
N PRO A 456 -24.11 -22.44 6.14
CA PRO A 456 -23.22 -21.30 6.33
C PRO A 456 -21.80 -21.71 6.70
N TYR A 457 -20.80 -20.98 6.20
CA TYR A 457 -19.40 -21.16 6.58
C TYR A 457 -19.04 -20.28 7.77
N SER A 458 -18.32 -20.83 8.75
CA SER A 458 -17.91 -20.10 9.95
C SER A 458 -16.77 -19.10 9.70
N SER A 459 -15.94 -19.33 8.68
CA SER A 459 -14.83 -18.45 8.30
C SER A 459 -14.47 -18.62 6.83
N PHE A 460 -13.68 -17.69 6.27
CA PHE A 460 -13.15 -17.85 4.93
C PHE A 460 -12.22 -19.08 4.84
N THR A 461 -11.47 -19.38 5.90
CA THR A 461 -10.65 -20.61 5.97
C THR A 461 -11.52 -21.87 5.83
N ALA A 462 -12.70 -21.92 6.46
CA ALA A 462 -13.63 -23.03 6.32
C ALA A 462 -14.22 -23.11 4.90
N LEU A 463 -14.62 -21.97 4.32
CA LEU A 463 -15.07 -21.87 2.92
C LEU A 463 -13.98 -22.37 1.95
N LYS A 464 -12.76 -21.86 2.09
CA LYS A 464 -11.61 -22.21 1.24
C LYS A 464 -11.26 -23.70 1.36
N LYS A 465 -11.28 -24.25 2.58
CA LYS A 465 -11.05 -25.68 2.79
C LYS A 465 -12.08 -26.53 2.03
N HIS A 466 -13.38 -26.21 2.17
CA HIS A 466 -14.41 -26.94 1.44
C HIS A 466 -14.30 -26.74 -0.09
N ALA A 467 -13.95 -25.54 -0.54
CA ALA A 467 -13.68 -25.25 -1.94
C ALA A 467 -12.53 -26.11 -2.53
N VAL A 468 -11.46 -26.33 -1.77
CA VAL A 468 -10.35 -27.22 -2.13
C VAL A 468 -10.83 -28.67 -2.20
N GLU A 469 -11.53 -29.16 -1.18
CA GLU A 469 -12.06 -30.53 -1.15
C GLU A 469 -12.98 -30.82 -2.35
N LEU A 470 -13.81 -29.84 -2.75
CA LEU A 470 -14.67 -29.93 -3.94
C LEU A 470 -13.90 -29.87 -5.26
N ALA A 471 -12.71 -29.28 -5.28
CA ALA A 471 -11.88 -29.15 -6.49
C ALA A 471 -10.90 -30.32 -6.66
N ASP A 472 -10.54 -31.01 -5.57
CA ASP A 472 -9.66 -32.19 -5.60
C ASP A 472 -10.26 -33.37 -6.36
N CYS A 473 -11.60 -33.47 -6.40
CA CYS A 473 -12.28 -34.53 -7.13
C CYS A 473 -12.35 -34.30 -8.65
N TRP A 474 -11.96 -33.13 -9.16
CA TRP A 474 -12.04 -32.80 -10.59
C TRP A 474 -11.16 -33.71 -11.45
N GLN A 475 -11.72 -34.11 -12.58
CA GLN A 475 -11.11 -34.94 -13.59
C GLN A 475 -11.18 -34.23 -14.96
N THR A 476 -10.84 -34.96 -16.02
CA THR A 476 -10.85 -34.45 -17.40
C THR A 476 -12.20 -33.82 -17.81
N ALA A 477 -13.33 -34.30 -17.28
CA ALA A 477 -14.65 -33.77 -17.61
C ALA A 477 -14.83 -32.32 -17.12
N GLU A 478 -14.45 -32.04 -15.87
CA GLU A 478 -14.51 -30.70 -15.27
C GLU A 478 -13.53 -29.75 -15.95
N LEU A 479 -12.32 -30.22 -16.29
CA LEU A 479 -11.36 -29.44 -17.04
C LEU A 479 -11.92 -29.01 -18.40
N ASN A 480 -12.50 -29.95 -19.15
CA ASN A 480 -13.11 -29.65 -20.45
C ASN A 480 -14.28 -28.67 -20.31
N LEU A 481 -15.10 -28.83 -19.28
CA LEU A 481 -16.22 -27.93 -19.02
C LEU A 481 -15.74 -26.50 -18.72
N ALA A 482 -14.77 -26.35 -17.81
CA ALA A 482 -14.19 -25.05 -17.48
C ALA A 482 -13.58 -24.38 -18.73
N LEU A 483 -12.79 -25.12 -19.51
CA LEU A 483 -12.14 -24.61 -20.71
C LEU A 483 -13.12 -24.30 -21.85
N SER A 484 -14.25 -24.99 -21.94
CA SER A 484 -15.29 -24.69 -22.95
C SER A 484 -15.96 -23.34 -22.75
N ALA A 485 -15.87 -22.77 -21.54
CA ALA A 485 -16.38 -21.44 -21.20
C ALA A 485 -15.29 -20.34 -21.26
N HIS A 486 -14.01 -20.70 -21.41
CA HIS A 486 -12.90 -19.75 -21.43
C HIS A 486 -12.76 -19.04 -22.80
N PRO A 487 -12.57 -17.72 -22.85
CA PRO A 487 -12.17 -17.02 -24.07
C PRO A 487 -10.75 -17.45 -24.51
N ARG A 488 -10.52 -17.53 -25.84
CA ARG A 488 -9.24 -17.93 -26.43
C ARG A 488 -8.12 -16.93 -26.13
N ILE A 489 -6.92 -17.44 -25.82
CA ILE A 489 -5.72 -16.61 -25.61
C ILE A 489 -5.22 -16.08 -26.96
N GLY A 490 -5.16 -14.75 -27.12
CA GLY A 490 -4.68 -14.07 -28.34
C GLY A 490 -5.78 -13.41 -29.19
N GLU A 491 -7.06 -13.69 -28.92
CA GLU A 491 -8.17 -12.88 -29.43
C GLU A 491 -8.39 -11.68 -28.48
N ARG A 492 -8.52 -10.46 -29.00
CA ARG A 492 -9.00 -9.33 -28.18
C ARG A 492 -10.37 -9.72 -27.63
N PRO A 493 -10.61 -9.68 -26.30
CA PRO A 493 -11.91 -10.09 -25.77
C PRO A 493 -12.97 -9.08 -26.21
N THR A 494 -13.73 -9.41 -27.25
CA THR A 494 -14.96 -8.71 -27.62
C THR A 494 -16.08 -9.24 -26.73
N GLY A 495 -16.00 -8.99 -25.42
CA GLY A 495 -16.94 -9.52 -24.45
C GLY A 495 -16.97 -8.74 -23.14
N LYS A 496 -18.19 -8.48 -22.64
CA LYS A 496 -18.50 -7.83 -21.36
C LYS A 496 -18.65 -8.81 -20.19
N SER A 497 -18.21 -10.07 -20.30
CA SER A 497 -18.34 -11.03 -19.20
C SER A 497 -17.35 -10.73 -18.06
N GLU A 498 -17.77 -10.93 -16.82
CA GLU A 498 -16.94 -10.72 -15.61
C GLU A 498 -15.69 -11.61 -15.60
N GLU A 499 -15.78 -12.83 -16.14
CA GLU A 499 -14.65 -13.74 -16.30
C GLU A 499 -13.56 -13.18 -17.24
N ALA A 500 -13.95 -12.49 -18.30
CA ALA A 500 -13.01 -11.82 -19.20
C ALA A 500 -12.35 -10.59 -18.54
N GLN A 501 -13.02 -9.94 -17.56
CA GLN A 501 -12.41 -8.86 -16.77
C GLN A 501 -11.38 -9.40 -15.77
N LEU A 502 -11.68 -10.50 -15.07
CA LEU A 502 -10.75 -11.16 -14.14
C LEU A 502 -9.51 -11.67 -14.88
N SER A 503 -9.69 -12.31 -16.04
CA SER A 503 -8.57 -12.80 -16.85
C SER A 503 -7.66 -11.68 -17.38
N ARG A 504 -8.20 -10.50 -17.69
CA ARG A 504 -7.40 -9.31 -18.07
C ARG A 504 -6.53 -8.80 -16.91
N GLY A 505 -7.07 -8.80 -15.69
CA GLY A 505 -6.30 -8.45 -14.48
C GLY A 505 -5.19 -9.45 -14.19
N GLU A 506 -5.46 -10.75 -14.34
CA GLU A 506 -4.50 -11.84 -14.12
C GLU A 506 -3.32 -11.82 -15.11
N GLN A 507 -3.50 -11.24 -16.31
CA GLN A 507 -2.50 -11.19 -17.39
C GLN A 507 -1.82 -9.81 -17.54
N ALA A 508 -2.16 -8.83 -16.71
CA ALA A 508 -1.68 -7.45 -16.86
C ALA A 508 -0.15 -7.29 -16.75
N ALA A 509 0.53 -8.25 -16.10
CA ALA A 509 1.99 -8.25 -15.93
C ALA A 509 2.76 -8.94 -17.09
N VAL A 510 2.07 -9.53 -18.07
CA VAL A 510 2.71 -10.10 -19.25
C VAL A 510 3.16 -8.95 -20.14
N ASN A 511 4.46 -8.61 -20.08
CA ASN A 511 5.04 -7.49 -20.81
C ASN A 511 4.85 -7.65 -22.33
N THR A 512 3.87 -6.92 -22.89
CA THR A 512 3.55 -6.94 -24.33
C THR A 512 4.46 -6.04 -25.17
N ALA A 513 5.45 -5.36 -24.58
CA ALA A 513 6.38 -4.51 -25.31
C ALA A 513 7.49 -5.31 -26.03
N ASP A 514 7.74 -6.54 -25.59
CA ASP A 514 8.65 -7.47 -26.26
C ASP A 514 7.91 -8.24 -27.38
N GLN A 515 8.11 -7.79 -28.62
CA GLN A 515 7.48 -8.40 -29.79
C GLN A 515 7.93 -9.86 -30.02
N ALA A 516 9.16 -10.21 -29.65
CA ALA A 516 9.68 -11.57 -29.84
C ALA A 516 9.03 -12.53 -28.83
N LEU A 517 8.93 -12.10 -27.57
CA LEU A 517 8.23 -12.87 -26.52
C LEU A 517 6.75 -13.06 -26.85
N ALA A 518 6.07 -12.00 -27.31
CA ALA A 518 4.67 -12.08 -27.71
C ALA A 518 4.44 -13.07 -28.87
N GLN A 519 5.32 -13.06 -29.88
CA GLN A 519 5.28 -14.02 -30.98
C GLN A 519 5.55 -15.46 -30.52
N ALA A 520 6.51 -15.65 -29.62
CA ALA A 520 6.85 -16.97 -29.08
C ALA A 520 5.70 -17.57 -28.26
N LEU A 521 5.05 -16.77 -27.42
CA LEU A 521 3.86 -17.17 -26.66
C LEU A 521 2.68 -17.48 -27.57
N ALA A 522 2.41 -16.64 -28.58
CA ALA A 522 1.33 -16.85 -29.54
C ALA A 522 1.52 -18.16 -30.32
N LYS A 523 2.74 -18.41 -30.82
CA LYS A 523 3.07 -19.66 -31.49
C LYS A 523 2.94 -20.86 -30.56
N GLY A 524 3.55 -20.79 -29.37
CA GLY A 524 3.50 -21.90 -28.42
C GLY A 524 2.07 -22.26 -27.99
N ASN A 525 1.18 -21.27 -27.85
CA ASN A 525 -0.23 -21.52 -27.55
C ASN A 525 -0.95 -22.24 -28.70
N ALA A 526 -0.68 -21.85 -29.95
CA ALA A 526 -1.24 -22.52 -31.12
C ALA A 526 -0.75 -23.98 -31.22
N ASP A 527 0.55 -24.20 -31.06
CA ASP A 527 1.15 -25.54 -31.06
C ASP A 527 0.58 -26.41 -29.91
N TYR A 528 0.32 -25.79 -28.75
CA TYR A 528 -0.27 -26.45 -27.59
C TYR A 528 -1.72 -26.87 -27.85
N GLU A 529 -2.53 -26.00 -28.46
CA GLU A 529 -3.92 -26.30 -28.79
C GLU A 529 -4.00 -27.40 -29.85
N GLU A 530 -3.14 -27.39 -30.87
CA GLU A 530 -3.05 -28.45 -31.88
C GLU A 530 -2.73 -29.81 -31.24
N ARG A 531 -1.82 -29.84 -30.27
CA ARG A 531 -1.38 -31.09 -29.62
C ARG A 531 -2.37 -31.63 -28.60
N PHE A 532 -2.90 -30.78 -27.72
CA PHE A 532 -3.69 -31.21 -26.56
C PHE A 532 -5.19 -30.95 -26.71
N GLY A 533 -5.61 -30.33 -27.81
CA GLY A 533 -7.02 -30.06 -28.14
C GLY A 533 -7.70 -29.07 -27.19
N ARG A 534 -6.91 -28.24 -26.48
CA ARG A 534 -7.40 -27.31 -25.46
C ARG A 534 -6.45 -26.12 -25.32
N VAL A 535 -6.97 -25.00 -24.82
CA VAL A 535 -6.15 -23.81 -24.54
C VAL A 535 -5.14 -24.06 -23.44
N PHE A 536 -3.98 -23.39 -23.53
CA PHE A 536 -2.97 -23.41 -22.48
C PHE A 536 -3.46 -22.63 -21.25
N LEU A 537 -3.48 -23.29 -20.09
CA LEU A 537 -3.97 -22.70 -18.84
C LEU A 537 -2.84 -22.63 -17.82
N ILE A 538 -2.57 -21.46 -17.27
CA ILE A 538 -1.56 -21.25 -16.22
C ILE A 538 -1.98 -20.12 -15.27
N ARG A 539 -1.69 -20.27 -13.98
CA ARG A 539 -1.82 -19.20 -12.98
C ARG A 539 -0.76 -18.14 -13.27
N ALA A 540 -1.15 -17.09 -13.98
CA ALA A 540 -0.23 -16.04 -14.45
C ALA A 540 0.19 -15.05 -13.35
N LYS A 541 -0.62 -14.85 -12.30
CA LYS A 541 -0.30 -13.91 -11.21
C LYS A 541 1.05 -14.24 -10.58
N GLY A 542 1.99 -13.29 -10.62
CA GLY A 542 3.35 -13.43 -10.08
C GLY A 542 4.37 -14.10 -11.01
N LEU A 543 4.01 -14.40 -12.27
CA LEU A 543 4.93 -14.92 -13.27
C LEU A 543 5.24 -13.84 -14.33
N SER A 544 6.50 -13.76 -14.74
CA SER A 544 6.94 -13.02 -15.92
C SER A 544 6.51 -13.74 -17.21
N GLY A 545 6.44 -13.00 -18.33
CA GLY A 545 6.13 -13.62 -19.63
C GLY A 545 7.14 -14.69 -20.05
N HIS A 546 8.42 -14.57 -19.64
CA HIS A 546 9.45 -15.57 -19.91
C HIS A 546 9.21 -16.87 -19.12
N GLU A 547 8.81 -16.78 -17.85
CA GLU A 547 8.46 -17.96 -17.04
C GLU A 547 7.23 -18.68 -17.59
N ILE A 548 6.24 -17.92 -18.09
CA ILE A 548 5.06 -18.48 -18.77
C ILE A 548 5.48 -19.24 -20.04
N LEU A 549 6.37 -18.66 -20.86
CA LEU A 549 6.87 -19.32 -22.07
C LEU A 549 7.66 -20.59 -21.73
N GLN A 550 8.49 -20.55 -20.69
CA GLN A 550 9.25 -21.72 -20.24
C GLN A 550 8.32 -22.83 -19.74
N ALA A 551 7.27 -22.47 -18.99
CA ALA A 551 6.25 -23.41 -18.54
C ALA A 551 5.50 -24.05 -19.71
N LEU A 552 5.12 -23.25 -20.71
CA LEU A 552 4.49 -23.70 -21.95
C LEU A 552 5.38 -24.71 -22.71
N GLN A 553 6.66 -24.37 -22.91
CA GLN A 553 7.63 -25.25 -23.58
C GLN A 553 7.86 -26.56 -22.82
N ARG A 554 7.97 -26.50 -21.49
CA ARG A 554 8.08 -27.69 -20.63
C ARG A 554 6.86 -28.60 -20.77
N ARG A 555 5.66 -28.01 -20.71
CA ARG A 555 4.38 -28.73 -20.80
C ARG A 555 4.12 -29.31 -22.18
N MET A 556 4.62 -28.66 -23.23
CA MET A 556 4.68 -29.23 -24.57
C MET A 556 5.54 -30.49 -24.66
N ALA A 557 6.47 -30.76 -23.74
CA ALA A 557 7.21 -32.03 -23.73
C ALA A 557 6.46 -33.15 -22.99
N SER A 558 5.43 -32.84 -22.19
CA SER A 558 4.70 -33.81 -21.38
C SER A 558 3.77 -34.71 -22.20
N ASN A 559 3.50 -35.92 -21.68
CA ASN A 559 2.46 -36.76 -22.26
C ASN A 559 1.05 -36.23 -21.92
N PRO A 560 -0.01 -36.61 -22.66
CA PRO A 560 -1.36 -36.04 -22.48
C PRO A 560 -1.97 -36.27 -21.08
N GLU A 561 -1.63 -37.35 -20.40
CA GLU A 561 -2.13 -37.65 -19.06
C GLU A 561 -1.48 -36.73 -18.02
N GLN A 562 -0.16 -36.61 -18.06
CA GLN A 562 0.61 -35.68 -17.22
C GLN A 562 0.17 -34.24 -17.43
N GLU A 563 -0.07 -33.85 -18.69
CA GLU A 563 -0.54 -32.51 -19.01
C GLU A 563 -1.97 -32.27 -18.47
N THR A 564 -2.83 -33.28 -18.52
CA THR A 564 -4.18 -33.14 -17.94
C THR A 564 -4.14 -32.94 -16.43
N LEU A 565 -3.24 -33.62 -15.72
CA LEU A 565 -3.05 -33.42 -14.28
C LEU A 565 -2.50 -32.03 -13.97
N GLU A 566 -1.50 -31.56 -14.72
CA GLU A 566 -0.94 -30.21 -14.55
C GLU A 566 -2.00 -29.14 -14.84
N ALA A 567 -2.77 -29.27 -15.92
CA ALA A 567 -3.82 -28.32 -16.28
C ALA A 567 -4.94 -28.26 -15.23
N LEU A 568 -5.31 -29.41 -14.64
CA LEU A 568 -6.25 -29.46 -13.51
C LEU A 568 -5.70 -28.70 -12.31
N GLU A 569 -4.44 -28.90 -11.97
CA GLU A 569 -3.81 -28.20 -10.86
C GLU A 569 -3.77 -26.68 -11.09
N GLN A 570 -3.44 -26.24 -12.31
CA GLN A 570 -3.52 -24.82 -12.68
C GLN A 570 -4.94 -24.27 -12.55
N LEU A 571 -5.96 -25.02 -12.99
CA LEU A 571 -7.36 -24.63 -12.86
C LEU A 571 -7.79 -24.48 -11.39
N ARG A 572 -7.37 -25.40 -10.52
CA ARG A 572 -7.62 -25.32 -9.07
C ARG A 572 -7.00 -24.06 -8.48
N GLN A 573 -5.73 -23.79 -8.79
CA GLN A 573 -5.03 -22.61 -8.30
C GLN A 573 -5.71 -21.30 -8.75
N ILE A 574 -6.11 -21.21 -10.03
CA ILE A 574 -6.85 -20.05 -10.56
C ILE A 574 -8.21 -19.90 -9.86
N THR A 575 -8.96 -20.99 -9.70
CA THR A 575 -10.27 -20.96 -9.04
C THR A 575 -10.16 -20.44 -7.61
N LEU A 576 -9.19 -20.94 -6.84
CA LEU A 576 -8.96 -20.53 -5.45
C LEU A 576 -8.50 -19.08 -5.35
N LEU A 577 -7.64 -18.63 -6.27
CA LEU A 577 -7.19 -17.24 -6.33
C LEU A 577 -8.36 -16.28 -6.63
N ARG A 578 -9.27 -16.67 -7.52
CA ARG A 578 -10.49 -15.89 -7.80
C ARG A 578 -11.46 -15.91 -6.62
N LEU A 579 -11.61 -17.06 -5.96
CA LEU A 579 -12.43 -17.19 -4.76
C LEU A 579 -11.90 -16.28 -3.64
N GLU A 580 -10.58 -16.21 -3.44
CA GLU A 580 -9.95 -15.24 -2.55
C GLU A 580 -10.31 -13.81 -2.96
N GLY A 581 -10.19 -13.44 -4.24
CA GLY A 581 -10.57 -12.10 -4.70
C GLY A 581 -12.06 -11.74 -4.50
N VAL A 582 -12.97 -12.72 -4.45
CA VAL A 582 -14.39 -12.48 -4.15
C VAL A 582 -14.62 -12.21 -2.66
N PHE A 583 -13.89 -12.92 -1.78
CA PHE A 583 -14.18 -12.96 -0.35
C PHE A 583 -13.20 -12.22 0.55
N LEU A 584 -12.02 -11.90 0.03
CA LEU A 584 -10.94 -11.12 0.65
C LEU A 584 -10.48 -10.03 -0.36
N PRO A 585 -11.35 -9.06 -0.70
CA PRO A 585 -11.07 -8.05 -1.72
C PRO A 585 -10.02 -7.02 -1.31
#